data_AF-A0A6P5CLM5-F1
#
_entry.id   AF-A0A6P5CLM5-F1
#
_cell.length_a   1.000
_cell.length_b   1.000
_cell.length_c   1.000
_cell.angle_alpha   90.00
_cell.angle_beta   90.00
_cell.angle_gamma   90.00
#
_symmetry.space_group_name_H-M   'P 1'
#
loop_
_entity.id
_entity.type
_entity.pdbx_description
1 polymer ?
#
loop_
_entity_poly.entity_id
_entity_poly.type
_entity_poly.pdbx_seq_one_letter_code
_entity_poly.pdbx_strand_id
1 'polypeptide(L)'
;MTPNPTTPPPPPIYLKIRASFCSQIAYRDRLKDIRATLEISPFFKCHEVIGSSLLFIHDKKEQAKVWMIDFGKTTPLPEGQTLQHDVPWQEGNREDGYLSGLNNLIDILTEMCPSAPLA
;
A
#
# COMPACT_ATOMS: atom_id res chain seq x y z
N MET A 1 24.32 52.85 -10.53
CA MET A 1 24.26 51.41 -10.81
C MET A 1 23.30 50.78 -9.82
N THR A 2 22.04 50.62 -10.20
CA THR A 2 21.03 49.92 -9.38
C THR A 2 21.10 48.42 -9.69
N PRO A 3 21.06 47.52 -8.69
CA PRO A 3 21.14 46.10 -8.94
C PRO A 3 19.85 45.58 -9.59
N ASN A 4 20.02 44.70 -10.57
CA ASN A 4 19.00 44.02 -11.36
C ASN A 4 18.08 43.17 -10.45
N PRO A 5 16.75 43.16 -10.63
CA PRO A 5 15.88 42.29 -9.85
C PRO A 5 16.24 40.81 -10.09
N THR A 6 16.64 40.15 -9.01
CA THR A 6 16.83 38.70 -8.91
C THR A 6 15.68 37.95 -9.56
N THR A 7 15.98 37.25 -10.64
CA THR A 7 15.10 36.25 -11.24
C THR A 7 14.69 35.24 -10.16
N PRO A 8 13.39 34.93 -10.00
CA PRO A 8 12.95 33.94 -9.04
C PRO A 8 13.55 32.56 -9.38
N PRO A 9 13.89 31.73 -8.38
CA PRO A 9 14.41 30.40 -8.63
C PRO A 9 13.38 29.57 -9.40
N PRO A 10 13.83 28.66 -10.28
CA PRO A 10 12.93 27.76 -10.99
C PRO A 10 12.14 26.91 -9.98
N PRO A 11 10.85 26.64 -10.24
CA PRO A 11 10.06 25.84 -9.33
C PRO A 11 10.67 24.43 -9.20
N PRO A 12 10.67 23.84 -7.99
CA PRO A 12 11.05 22.44 -7.82
C PRO A 12 10.16 21.56 -8.71
N ILE A 13 10.79 20.63 -9.41
CA ILE A 13 10.11 19.61 -10.22
C ILE A 13 9.48 18.63 -9.24
N TYR A 14 8.33 18.99 -8.66
CA TYR A 14 7.48 17.99 -8.04
C TYR A 14 7.01 17.07 -9.17
N LEU A 15 7.37 15.78 -9.08
CA LEU A 15 6.73 14.74 -9.86
C LEU A 15 5.24 14.79 -9.50
N LYS A 16 4.48 15.57 -10.26
CA LYS A 16 3.03 15.67 -10.12
C LYS A 16 2.48 14.39 -10.69
N ILE A 17 2.45 13.32 -9.88
CA ILE A 17 1.72 12.10 -10.19
C ILE A 17 0.25 12.50 -10.24
N ARG A 18 -0.21 12.96 -11.40
CA ARG A 18 -1.64 13.04 -11.72
C ARG A 18 -2.11 11.62 -12.01
N ALA A 19 -2.13 10.78 -10.99
CA ALA A 19 -3.04 9.65 -10.99
C ALA A 19 -4.45 10.24 -10.89
N SER A 20 -5.31 9.95 -11.87
CA SER A 20 -6.71 10.40 -11.84
C SER A 20 -7.30 10.09 -10.47
N PHE A 21 -7.99 11.03 -9.84
CA PHE A 21 -8.59 10.85 -8.52
C PHE A 21 -9.41 9.54 -8.40
N CYS A 22 -10.08 9.16 -9.49
CA CYS A 22 -10.79 7.87 -9.63
C CYS A 22 -9.89 6.63 -9.45
N SER A 23 -8.67 6.66 -9.99
CA SER A 23 -7.74 5.53 -9.92
C SER A 23 -7.27 5.27 -8.48
N GLN A 24 -7.14 6.32 -7.66
CA GLN A 24 -6.73 6.20 -6.25
C GLN A 24 -7.83 5.57 -5.39
N ILE A 25 -9.09 5.94 -5.66
CA ILE A 25 -10.27 5.32 -5.02
C ILE A 25 -10.32 3.83 -5.33
N ALA A 26 -10.16 3.47 -6.61
CA ALA A 26 -10.19 2.07 -7.03
C ALA A 26 -9.05 1.25 -6.39
N TYR A 27 -7.86 1.83 -6.21
CA TYR A 27 -6.78 1.18 -5.47
C TYR A 27 -7.11 0.99 -3.99
N ARG A 28 -7.61 2.02 -3.31
CA ARG A 28 -8.01 1.95 -1.90
C ARG A 28 -9.03 0.83 -1.68
N ASP A 29 -10.08 0.79 -2.50
CA ASP A 29 -11.16 -0.17 -2.35
C ASP A 29 -10.64 -1.60 -2.63
N ARG A 30 -9.80 -1.75 -3.66
CA ARG A 30 -9.15 -3.03 -3.94
C ARG A 30 -8.25 -3.52 -2.79
N LEU A 31 -7.50 -2.62 -2.15
CA LEU A 31 -6.67 -2.99 -1.00
C LEU A 31 -7.52 -3.41 0.20
N LYS A 32 -8.67 -2.76 0.44
CA LYS A 32 -9.63 -3.17 1.47
C LYS A 32 -10.20 -4.57 1.20
N ASP A 33 -10.54 -4.87 -0.04
CA ASP A 33 -11.00 -6.21 -0.43
C ASP A 33 -9.91 -7.28 -0.23
N ILE A 34 -8.67 -6.96 -0.61
CA ILE A 34 -7.51 -7.84 -0.37
C ILE A 34 -7.34 -8.08 1.13
N ARG A 35 -7.40 -7.02 1.94
CA ARG A 35 -7.31 -7.14 3.40
C ARG A 35 -8.37 -8.09 3.96
N ALA A 36 -9.63 -7.88 3.63
CA ALA A 36 -10.73 -8.73 4.10
C ALA A 36 -10.54 -10.21 3.67
N THR A 37 -10.00 -10.42 2.47
CA THR A 37 -9.68 -11.77 1.96
C THR A 37 -8.53 -12.42 2.73
N LEU A 38 -7.48 -11.66 3.06
CA LEU A 38 -6.33 -12.15 3.82
C LEU A 38 -6.71 -12.48 5.27
N GLU A 39 -7.57 -11.67 5.90
CA GLU A 39 -8.05 -11.89 7.28
C GLU A 39 -8.82 -13.21 7.46
N ILE A 40 -9.45 -13.74 6.40
CA ILE A 40 -10.15 -15.04 6.45
C ILE A 40 -9.34 -16.18 5.84
N SER A 41 -8.23 -15.89 5.16
CA SER A 41 -7.44 -16.88 4.43
C SER A 41 -6.68 -17.80 5.38
N PRO A 42 -6.95 -19.11 5.39
CA PRO A 42 -6.18 -20.06 6.20
C PRO A 42 -4.71 -20.08 5.79
N PHE A 43 -4.43 -19.97 4.49
CA PHE A 43 -3.08 -19.90 3.95
C PHE A 43 -2.32 -18.72 4.56
N PHE A 44 -2.93 -17.54 4.57
CA PHE A 44 -2.26 -16.35 5.08
C PHE A 44 -1.94 -16.50 6.57
N LYS A 45 -2.93 -16.89 7.38
CA LYS A 45 -2.76 -17.10 8.84
C LYS A 45 -1.67 -18.09 9.19
N CYS A 46 -1.44 -19.12 8.37
CA CYS A 46 -0.46 -20.16 8.67
C CYS A 46 0.87 -20.00 7.92
N HIS A 47 1.11 -18.88 7.23
CA HIS A 47 2.35 -18.65 6.49
C HIS A 47 2.99 -17.33 6.89
N GLU A 48 4.29 -17.35 7.15
CA GLU A 48 5.10 -16.14 7.25
C GLU A 48 5.30 -15.56 5.84
N VAL A 49 4.66 -14.43 5.54
CA VAL A 49 4.64 -13.83 4.20
C VAL A 49 5.72 -12.75 4.09
N ILE A 50 6.97 -13.20 4.00
CA ILE A 50 8.13 -12.30 3.88
C ILE A 50 8.60 -12.18 2.44
N GLY A 51 8.96 -10.96 2.03
CA GLY A 51 9.56 -10.68 0.73
C GLY A 51 8.57 -10.71 -0.44
N SER A 52 7.27 -10.82 -0.18
CA SER A 52 6.24 -10.64 -1.19
C SER A 52 6.04 -9.15 -1.50
N SER A 53 5.43 -8.87 -2.64
CA SER A 53 5.15 -7.51 -3.10
C SER A 53 3.72 -7.38 -3.59
N LEU A 54 3.18 -6.16 -3.51
CA LEU A 54 1.90 -5.81 -4.13
C LEU A 54 2.17 -5.15 -5.48
N LEU A 55 1.71 -5.78 -6.55
CA LEU A 55 1.80 -5.24 -7.90
C LEU A 55 0.55 -4.41 -8.21
N PHE A 56 0.75 -3.10 -8.30
CA PHE A 56 -0.28 -2.12 -8.67
C PHE A 56 -0.30 -1.96 -10.19
N ILE A 57 -1.43 -2.27 -10.81
CA ILE A 57 -1.63 -2.12 -12.26
C ILE A 57 -2.84 -1.23 -12.46
N HIS A 58 -2.69 -0.15 -13.21
CA HIS A 58 -3.83 0.61 -13.70
C HIS A 58 -3.72 0.91 -15.18
N ASP A 59 -4.86 1.05 -15.84
CA ASP A 59 -4.93 1.50 -17.22
C ASP A 59 -5.39 2.97 -17.33
N LYS A 60 -5.38 3.49 -18.56
CA LYS A 60 -5.91 4.82 -18.88
C LYS A 60 -7.44 4.89 -18.81
N LYS A 61 -8.12 3.75 -18.68
CA LYS A 61 -9.57 3.64 -18.49
C LYS A 61 -9.95 3.59 -17.00
N GLU A 62 -9.02 3.96 -16.12
CA GLU A 62 -9.20 4.01 -14.66
C GLU A 62 -9.48 2.65 -14.00
N GLN A 63 -9.21 1.55 -14.69
CA GLN A 63 -9.26 0.23 -14.06
C GLN A 63 -8.01 0.03 -13.23
N ALA A 64 -8.16 -0.08 -11.92
CA ALA A 64 -7.09 -0.40 -11.00
C ALA A 64 -7.20 -1.86 -10.53
N LYS A 65 -6.07 -2.57 -10.53
CA LYS A 65 -5.94 -3.93 -10.00
C LYS A 65 -4.71 -4.01 -9.12
N VAL A 66 -4.81 -4.80 -8.06
CA VAL A 66 -3.71 -5.11 -7.16
C VAL A 66 -3.62 -6.62 -7.01
N TRP A 67 -2.40 -7.14 -7.11
CA TRP A 67 -2.08 -8.55 -7.00
C TRP A 67 -0.90 -8.74 -6.05
N MET A 68 -0.95 -9.78 -5.23
CA MET A 68 0.21 -10.23 -4.47
C MET A 68 1.12 -11.07 -5.39
N ILE A 69 2.40 -10.77 -5.37
CA ILE A 69 3.44 -11.45 -6.14
C ILE A 69 4.62 -11.83 -5.23
N ASP A 70 5.51 -12.67 -5.75
CA ASP A 70 6.75 -13.09 -5.09
C ASP A 70 6.56 -13.80 -3.74
N PHE A 71 5.89 -14.95 -3.78
CA PHE A 71 5.77 -15.86 -2.62
C PHE A 71 6.98 -16.79 -2.43
N GLY A 72 8.10 -16.52 -3.10
CA GLY A 72 9.28 -17.41 -3.10
C GLY A 72 9.95 -17.56 -1.73
N LYS A 73 9.70 -16.64 -0.80
CA LYS A 73 10.17 -16.68 0.59
C LYS A 73 9.04 -16.86 1.61
N THR A 74 7.82 -17.12 1.13
CA THR A 74 6.68 -17.39 2.01
C THR A 74 6.83 -18.79 2.58
N THR A 75 6.98 -18.89 3.91
CA THR A 75 7.22 -20.18 4.56
C THR A 75 6.04 -20.56 5.45
N PRO A 76 5.60 -21.82 5.43
CA PRO A 76 4.57 -22.28 6.35
C PRO A 76 5.09 -22.26 7.79
N LEU A 77 4.18 -21.99 8.72
CA LEU A 77 4.42 -22.11 10.15
C LEU A 77 4.37 -23.58 10.60
N PRO A 78 4.91 -23.89 11.79
CA PRO A 78 4.67 -25.16 12.45
C PRO A 78 3.18 -25.45 12.62
N GLU A 79 2.83 -26.74 12.65
CA GLU A 79 1.44 -27.20 12.71
C GLU A 79 0.69 -26.58 13.90
N GLY A 80 -0.49 -26.00 13.63
CA GLY A 80 -1.34 -25.37 14.64
C GLY A 80 -0.95 -23.95 15.06
N GLN A 81 0.13 -23.37 14.51
CA GLN A 81 0.46 -21.96 14.73
C GLN A 81 -0.23 -21.05 13.72
N THR A 82 -0.58 -19.85 14.18
CA THR A 82 -1.14 -18.78 13.35
C THR A 82 -0.48 -17.45 13.68
N LEU A 83 -0.30 -16.61 12.69
CA LEU A 83 0.15 -15.23 12.85
C LEU A 83 -1.04 -14.26 12.77
N GLN A 84 -0.88 -13.10 13.40
CA GLN A 84 -1.85 -12.02 13.33
C GLN A 84 -1.57 -11.07 12.16
N HIS A 85 -0.29 -10.93 11.75
CA HIS A 85 0.19 -10.08 10.66
C HIS A 85 -0.04 -8.56 10.85
N ASP A 86 -0.72 -8.14 11.92
CA ASP A 86 -0.99 -6.75 12.26
C ASP A 86 -0.17 -6.26 13.48
N VAL A 87 0.64 -7.14 14.07
CA VAL A 87 1.49 -6.85 15.22
C VAL A 87 2.96 -6.66 14.82
N PRO A 88 3.75 -5.92 15.63
CA PRO A 88 5.16 -5.75 15.36
C PRO A 88 5.94 -7.07 15.41
N TRP A 89 6.86 -7.24 14.47
CA TRP A 89 7.86 -8.31 14.51
C TRP A 89 8.69 -8.23 15.79
N GLN A 90 8.88 -9.38 16.42
CA GLN A 90 9.81 -9.59 17.54
C GLN A 90 10.55 -10.89 17.30
N GLU A 91 11.81 -10.94 17.74
CA GLU A 91 12.60 -12.16 17.60
C GLU A 91 11.89 -13.34 18.28
N GLY A 92 11.54 -14.36 17.49
CA GLY A 92 10.81 -15.56 17.94
C GLY A 92 9.30 -15.56 17.69
N ASN A 93 8.64 -14.42 17.43
CA ASN A 93 7.20 -14.39 17.13
C ASN A 93 6.87 -14.67 15.65
N ARG A 94 7.84 -14.49 14.75
CA ARG A 94 7.73 -14.68 13.28
C ARG A 94 6.66 -13.81 12.60
N GLU A 95 6.24 -12.74 13.24
CA GLU A 95 5.26 -11.81 12.71
C GLU A 95 5.85 -10.99 11.56
N ASP A 96 5.14 -10.87 10.44
CA ASP A 96 5.65 -10.19 9.24
C ASP A 96 5.17 -8.73 9.11
N GLY A 97 4.18 -8.33 9.90
CA GLY A 97 3.58 -6.99 9.85
C GLY A 97 2.91 -6.68 8.51
N TYR A 98 2.52 -7.70 7.74
CA TYR A 98 1.98 -7.53 6.39
C TYR A 98 0.67 -6.74 6.39
N LEU A 99 -0.25 -7.04 7.33
CA LEU A 99 -1.51 -6.29 7.47
C LEU A 99 -1.27 -4.87 8.00
N SER A 100 -0.27 -4.67 8.86
CA SER A 100 0.13 -3.33 9.29
C SER A 100 0.59 -2.48 8.09
N GLY A 101 1.43 -3.05 7.22
CA GLY A 101 1.86 -2.40 5.99
C GLY A 101 0.70 -2.12 5.03
N LEU A 102 -0.23 -3.07 4.89
CA LEU A 102 -1.43 -2.91 4.07
C LEU A 102 -2.35 -1.80 4.60
N ASN A 103 -2.53 -1.69 5.91
CA ASN A 103 -3.30 -0.62 6.55
C ASN A 103 -2.66 0.75 6.28
N ASN A 104 -1.33 0.87 6.44
CA ASN A 104 -0.63 2.11 6.12
C ASN A 104 -0.81 2.52 4.64
N LEU A 105 -0.78 1.57 3.71
CA LEU A 105 -1.03 1.85 2.28
C LEU A 105 -2.47 2.32 2.04
N ILE A 106 -3.46 1.71 2.69
CA ILE A 106 -4.86 2.14 2.63
C ILE A 106 -5.02 3.56 3.17
N ASP A 107 -4.35 3.88 4.29
CA ASP A 107 -4.42 5.20 4.92
C ASP A 107 -3.80 6.28 4.02
N ILE A 108 -2.62 6.02 3.47
CA ILE A 108 -1.95 6.95 2.53
C ILE A 108 -2.84 7.18 1.29
N LEU A 109 -3.42 6.12 0.71
CA LEU A 109 -4.33 6.26 -0.43
C LEU A 109 -5.64 6.97 -0.07
N THR A 110 -6.09 6.84 1.17
CA THR A 110 -7.27 7.55 1.68
C THR A 110 -6.97 9.04 1.85
N GLU A 111 -5.80 9.39 2.39
CA GLU A 111 -5.35 10.78 2.55
C GLU A 111 -5.10 11.48 1.20
N MET A 112 -4.49 10.76 0.24
CA MET A 112 -4.27 11.28 -1.12
C MET A 112 -5.57 11.47 -1.92
N CYS A 113 -6.67 10.89 -1.45
CA CYS A 113 -8.02 11.07 -1.97
C CYS A 113 -8.85 11.96 -1.02
N PRO A 114 -8.52 13.27 -0.86
CA PRO A 114 -9.34 14.15 -0.04
C PRO A 114 -10.73 14.22 -0.68
N SER A 115 -11.74 13.74 0.04
CA SER A 115 -13.12 14.15 -0.21
C SER A 115 -13.11 15.68 -0.26
N ALA A 116 -13.63 16.25 -1.36
CA ALA A 116 -13.81 17.70 -1.47
C ALA A 116 -14.35 18.24 -0.14
N PRO A 117 -13.82 19.38 0.38
CA PRO A 117 -14.36 19.95 1.60
C PRO A 117 -15.88 20.12 1.41
N LEU A 118 -16.64 19.53 2.33
CA LEU A 118 -18.08 19.77 2.45
C LEU A 118 -18.25 21.28 2.56
N ALA A 119 -18.81 21.87 1.49
CA ALA A 119 -19.24 23.26 1.45
C ALA A 119 -20.43 23.48 2.38
#